data_AF-A0A5D2S325-F1
#
_entry.id   AF-A0A5D2S325-F1
#
_cell.length_a   1.000
_cell.length_b   1.000
_cell.length_c   1.000
_cell.angle_alpha   90.00
_cell.angle_beta   90.00
_cell.angle_gamma   90.00
#
_symmetry.space_group_name_H-M   'P 1'
#
loop_
_entity.id
_entity.type
_entity.pdbx_description
1 polymer ?
#
loop_
_entity_poly.entity_id
_entity_poly.type
_entity_poly.pdbx_seq_one_letter_code
_entity_poly.pdbx_strand_id
1 'polypeptide(L)'
;MFASKMGFPPDENLIKESEEKLGKVLDIYEERLPKNKYLAGDFFSLADLSHLPFTQYLVGQMGKEYMRTSRKHVSAWWDDINSRPSWQKVLQLYAPPF
;
A
#
# COMPACT_ATOMS: atom_id res chain seq x y z
N MET A 1 6.97 -0.56 -12.54
CA MET A 1 5.97 0.40 -13.06
C MET A 1 6.63 1.61 -13.71
N PHE A 2 7.25 2.53 -12.94
CA PHE A 2 7.72 3.83 -13.48
C PHE A 2 8.81 3.72 -14.54
N ALA A 3 9.81 2.86 -14.35
CA ALA A 3 10.88 2.64 -15.34
C ALA A 3 10.29 2.36 -16.74
N SER A 4 9.39 1.37 -16.84
CA SER A 4 8.71 1.04 -18.10
C SER A 4 7.95 2.23 -18.69
N LYS A 5 7.26 3.02 -17.87
CA LYS A 5 6.51 4.20 -18.34
C LYS A 5 7.40 5.37 -18.77
N MET A 6 8.65 5.39 -18.30
CA MET A 6 9.68 6.34 -18.71
C MET A 6 10.54 5.82 -19.88
N GLY A 7 10.22 4.64 -20.44
CA GLY A 7 10.98 4.04 -21.55
C GLY A 7 12.25 3.32 -21.12
N PHE A 8 12.44 3.08 -19.82
CA PHE A 8 13.57 2.31 -19.28
C PHE A 8 13.17 0.87 -18.99
N PRO A 9 14.06 -0.11 -19.19
CA PRO A 9 13.81 -1.47 -18.76
C PRO A 9 13.71 -1.52 -17.22
N PRO A 10 12.77 -2.30 -16.65
CA PRO A 10 12.77 -2.60 -15.22
C PRO A 10 14.03 -3.35 -14.80
N ASP A 11 14.53 -3.06 -13.60
CA ASP A 11 15.54 -3.87 -12.94
C ASP A 11 14.84 -4.91 -12.04
N GLU A 12 14.76 -6.16 -12.54
CA GLU A 12 14.08 -7.25 -11.84
C GLU A 12 14.76 -7.64 -10.52
N ASN A 13 16.08 -7.50 -10.43
CA ASN A 13 16.81 -7.80 -9.19
C ASN A 13 16.47 -6.76 -8.12
N LEU A 14 16.47 -5.47 -8.48
CA LEU A 14 16.10 -4.40 -7.57
C LEU A 14 14.62 -4.48 -7.15
N ILE A 15 13.72 -4.89 -8.05
CA ILE A 15 12.31 -5.11 -7.74
C ILE A 15 12.17 -6.22 -6.69
N LYS A 16 12.83 -7.36 -6.90
CA LYS A 16 12.79 -8.49 -5.96
C LYS A 16 13.35 -8.09 -4.59
N GLU A 17 14.48 -7.41 -4.55
CA GLU A 17 15.07 -6.93 -3.29
C GLU A 17 14.14 -5.96 -2.55
N SER A 18 13.51 -5.04 -3.28
CA SER A 18 12.56 -4.08 -2.71
C SER A 18 11.31 -4.77 -2.18
N GLU A 19 10.83 -5.80 -2.86
CA GLU A 19 9.70 -6.62 -2.43
C GLU A 19 10.01 -7.38 -1.13
N GLU A 20 11.19 -8.00 -1.03
CA GLU A 20 11.62 -8.68 0.19
C GLU A 20 11.73 -7.71 1.38
N LYS A 21 12.25 -6.49 1.15
CA LYS A 21 12.31 -5.44 2.18
C LYS A 21 10.92 -4.97 2.60
N LEU A 22 10.04 -4.71 1.64
CA LEU A 22 8.66 -4.29 1.93
C LEU A 22 7.88 -5.40 2.66
N GLY A 23 8.09 -6.67 2.30
CA GLY A 23 7.51 -7.81 2.99
C GLY A 23 7.82 -7.79 4.50
N LYS A 24 9.09 -7.58 4.86
CA LYS A 24 9.52 -7.47 6.27
C LYS A 24 8.86 -6.29 7.00
N VAL A 25 8.67 -5.15 6.33
CA VAL A 25 7.95 -4.01 6.91
C VAL A 25 6.48 -4.36 7.14
N LEU A 26 5.84 -5.03 6.19
CA LEU A 26 4.44 -5.45 6.31
C LEU A 26 4.25 -6.52 7.39
N ASP A 27 5.24 -7.37 7.65
CA ASP A 27 5.21 -8.32 8.78
C ASP A 27 5.16 -7.58 10.13
N ILE A 28 5.93 -6.50 10.29
CA ILE A 28 5.86 -5.65 11.49
C ILE A 28 4.48 -5.01 11.61
N TYR A 29 3.87 -4.59 10.50
CA TYR A 29 2.53 -4.00 10.50
C TYR A 29 1.48 -5.05 10.91
N GLU A 30 1.59 -6.27 10.39
CA GLU A 30 0.71 -7.38 10.74
C GLU A 30 0.74 -7.68 12.24
N GLU A 31 1.91 -7.61 12.88
CA GLU A 31 2.04 -7.77 14.34
C GLU A 31 1.53 -6.57 15.14
N ARG A 32 1.54 -5.36 14.55
CA ARG A 32 1.19 -4.10 15.22
C ARG A 32 -0.31 -3.81 15.19
N LEU A 33 -0.95 -4.02 14.06
CA LEU A 33 -2.36 -3.69 13.78
C LEU A 33 -3.41 -4.44 14.63
N PRO A 34 -3.16 -5.62 15.23
CA PRO A 34 -4.08 -6.16 16.23
C PRO A 34 -4.01 -5.42 17.57
N LYS A 35 -2.91 -4.72 17.87
CA LYS A 35 -2.71 -3.97 19.12
C LYS A 35 -3.19 -2.52 19.01
N ASN A 36 -3.14 -1.96 17.80
CA ASN A 36 -3.60 -0.63 17.47
C ASN A 36 -4.45 -0.71 16.20
N LYS A 37 -5.65 -0.13 16.20
CA LYS A 37 -6.51 -0.13 15.01
C LYS A 37 -5.83 0.50 13.77
N TYR A 38 -4.98 1.50 14.00
CA TYR A 38 -4.25 2.26 12.98
C TYR A 38 -2.76 2.35 13.35
N LEU A 39 -1.93 2.84 12.43
CA LEU A 39 -0.47 2.83 12.63
C LEU A 39 -0.02 3.67 13.84
N ALA A 40 -0.70 4.79 14.10
CA ALA A 40 -0.38 5.68 15.22
C ALA A 40 -1.15 5.37 16.53
N GLY A 41 -2.15 4.48 16.52
CA GLY A 41 -3.02 4.27 17.67
C GLY A 41 -4.41 3.77 17.30
N ASP A 42 -5.42 4.23 18.02
CA ASP A 42 -6.83 3.89 17.83
C ASP A 42 -7.58 4.88 16.91
N PHE A 43 -6.90 5.92 16.40
CA PHE A 43 -7.45 6.91 15.47
C PHE A 43 -6.68 6.96 14.13
N PHE A 44 -7.42 7.24 13.05
CA PHE A 44 -6.85 7.47 11.73
C PHE A 44 -6.01 8.75 11.72
N SER A 45 -4.78 8.67 11.22
CA SER A 45 -3.82 9.76 11.28
C SER A 45 -3.09 10.00 9.96
N LEU A 46 -2.20 10.99 9.93
CA LEU A 46 -1.27 11.18 8.80
C LEU A 46 -0.37 9.97 8.56
N ALA A 47 -0.10 9.15 9.58
CA ALA A 47 0.67 7.92 9.43
C ALA A 47 -0.05 6.93 8.50
N ASP A 48 -1.37 6.82 8.58
CA ASP A 48 -2.16 5.94 7.72
C ASP A 48 -2.39 6.57 6.33
N LEU A 49 -2.72 7.87 6.32
CA LEU A 49 -3.01 8.61 5.09
C LEU A 49 -1.84 8.56 4.09
N SER A 50 -0.60 8.66 4.58
CA SER A 50 0.60 8.67 3.74
C SER A 50 0.79 7.38 2.92
N HIS A 51 0.16 6.28 3.32
CA HIS A 51 0.24 5.00 2.63
C HIS A 51 -0.74 4.87 1.46
N LEU A 52 -1.80 5.70 1.42
CA LEU A 52 -2.88 5.57 0.42
C LEU A 52 -2.37 5.61 -1.04
N PRO A 53 -1.54 6.58 -1.48
CA PRO A 53 -1.20 6.70 -2.90
C PRO A 53 -0.37 5.52 -3.41
N PHE A 54 0.66 5.11 -2.67
CA PHE A 54 1.58 4.07 -3.15
C PHE A 54 1.03 2.65 -2.94
N THR A 55 0.22 2.42 -1.91
CA THR A 55 -0.46 1.13 -1.77
C THR A 55 -1.54 0.96 -2.84
N GLN A 56 -2.21 2.03 -3.29
CA GLN A 56 -3.13 1.98 -4.43
C GLN A 56 -2.43 1.47 -5.70
N TYR A 57 -1.21 1.96 -5.96
CA TYR A 57 -0.37 1.47 -7.05
C TYR A 57 0.02 0.00 -6.88
N LEU A 58 0.38 -0.39 -5.67
CA LEU A 58 0.79 -1.76 -5.33
C LEU A 58 -0.32 -2.78 -5.62
N VAL A 59 -1.55 -2.48 -5.18
CA VAL A 59 -2.71 -3.39 -5.33
C VAL A 59 -3.36 -3.31 -6.71
N GLY A 60 -3.19 -2.20 -7.43
CA GLY A 60 -3.70 -2.02 -8.79
C GLY A 60 -2.66 -2.36 -9.85
N GLN A 61 -2.04 -1.33 -10.42
CA GLN A 61 -1.20 -1.42 -11.62
C GLN A 61 0.06 -2.28 -11.46
N MET A 62 0.59 -2.42 -10.24
CA MET A 62 1.76 -3.28 -10.00
C MET A 62 1.40 -4.76 -9.93
N GLY A 63 0.13 -5.12 -9.75
CA GLY A 63 -0.32 -6.51 -9.59
C GLY A 63 0.27 -7.20 -8.35
N LYS A 64 0.69 -6.44 -7.33
CA LYS A 64 1.34 -6.95 -6.11
C LYS A 64 0.38 -6.96 -4.92
N GLU A 65 -0.91 -7.13 -5.17
CA GLU A 65 -1.93 -7.18 -4.11
C GLU A 65 -1.64 -8.27 -3.07
N TYR A 66 -1.04 -9.41 -3.47
CA TYR A 66 -0.68 -10.51 -2.57
C TYR A 66 0.20 -10.09 -1.38
N MET A 67 0.99 -9.02 -1.53
CA MET A 67 1.80 -8.49 -0.44
C MET A 67 0.95 -8.05 0.75
N ARG A 68 -0.28 -7.62 0.49
CA ARG A 68 -1.23 -7.28 1.52
C ARG A 68 -2.15 -8.45 1.86
N THR A 69 -2.74 -9.11 0.87
CA THR A 69 -3.79 -10.12 1.14
C THR A 69 -3.27 -11.39 1.82
N SER A 70 -1.95 -11.62 1.81
CA SER A 70 -1.29 -12.64 2.64
C SER A 70 -1.26 -12.32 4.15
N ARG A 71 -1.62 -11.10 4.55
CA ARG A 71 -1.52 -10.56 5.92
C ARG A 71 -2.89 -10.04 6.35
N LYS A 72 -3.54 -10.74 7.28
CA LYS A 72 -4.95 -10.51 7.63
C LYS A 72 -5.19 -9.10 8.18
N HIS A 73 -4.37 -8.65 9.11
CA HIS A 73 -4.53 -7.35 9.77
C HIS A 73 -4.14 -6.21 8.85
N VAL A 74 -3.06 -6.34 8.07
CA VAL A 74 -2.71 -5.35 7.03
C VAL A 74 -3.82 -5.26 5.98
N SER A 75 -4.40 -6.40 5.57
CA SER A 75 -5.53 -6.43 4.64
C SER A 75 -6.71 -5.63 5.18
N ALA A 76 -7.16 -5.93 6.41
CA ALA A 76 -8.27 -5.24 7.03
C ALA A 76 -8.00 -3.73 7.24
N TRP A 77 -6.79 -3.36 7.66
CA TRP A 77 -6.38 -1.96 7.81
C TRP A 77 -6.45 -1.20 6.49
N TRP A 78 -5.93 -1.78 5.41
CA TRP A 78 -6.01 -1.17 4.08
C TRP A 78 -7.46 -0.99 3.63
N ASP A 79 -8.30 -2.01 3.79
CA ASP A 79 -9.70 -1.95 3.37
C ASP A 79 -10.44 -0.82 4.11
N ASP A 80 -10.17 -0.65 5.42
CA ASP A 80 -10.69 0.48 6.22
C ASP A 80 -10.22 1.82 5.64
N ILE A 81 -8.90 2.07 5.56
CA ILE A 81 -8.37 3.38 5.16
C ILE A 81 -8.68 3.72 3.69
N ASN A 82 -8.72 2.72 2.81
CA ASN A 82 -9.03 2.87 1.40
C ASN A 82 -10.52 3.16 1.18
N SER A 83 -11.42 2.60 2.00
CA SER A 83 -12.87 2.83 1.85
C SER A 83 -13.32 4.26 2.25
N ARG A 84 -12.44 5.06 2.83
CA ARG A 84 -12.78 6.39 3.34
C ARG A 84 -13.30 7.31 2.24
N PRO A 85 -14.44 8.03 2.43
CA PRO A 85 -15.03 8.89 1.41
C PRO A 85 -14.06 9.95 0.85
N SER A 86 -13.18 10.48 1.70
CA SER A 86 -12.16 11.45 1.27
C SER A 86 -11.16 10.85 0.29
N TRP A 87 -10.74 9.61 0.50
CA TRP A 87 -9.83 8.92 -0.41
C TRP A 87 -10.53 8.51 -1.70
N GLN A 88 -11.76 7.98 -1.60
CA GLN A 88 -12.58 7.66 -2.77
C GLN A 88 -12.81 8.89 -3.66
N LYS A 89 -13.01 10.07 -3.07
CA LYS A 89 -13.08 11.33 -3.83
C LYS A 89 -11.77 11.68 -4.53
N VAL A 90 -10.62 11.42 -3.91
CA VAL A 90 -9.31 11.59 -4.56
C VAL A 90 -9.19 10.66 -5.77
N LEU A 91 -9.57 9.39 -5.65
CA LEU A 91 -9.54 8.45 -6.78
C LEU A 91 -10.47 8.85 -7.92
N GLN A 92 -11.62 9.48 -7.62
CA GLN A 92 -12.54 10.00 -8.63
C GLN A 92 -12.00 11.23 -9.37
N LEU A 93 -11.36 12.16 -8.64
CA LEU A 93 -10.88 13.42 -9.21
C LEU A 93 -9.48 13.31 -9.84
N TYR A 94 -8.65 12.47 -9.25
CA TYR A 94 -7.23 12.31 -9.56
C TYR A 94 -6.94 10.82 -9.67
N ALA A 95 -7.64 10.16 -10.59
CA ALA A 95 -7.38 8.78 -10.91
C ALA A 95 -5.86 8.59 -11.13
N PRO A 96 -5.28 7.51 -10.59
CA PRO A 96 -3.87 7.20 -10.81
C PRO A 96 -3.54 7.37 -12.30
N PRO A 97 -2.51 8.16 -12.68
CA PRO A 97 -2.25 8.58 -14.06
C PRO A 97 -1.88 7.43 -15.01
N PHE A 98 -1.92 6.18 -14.51
CA PHE A 98 -1.23 5.04 -15.08
C PHE A 98 -2.03 3.74 -15.00
#